data_AF-A0A415LYN8-F1
#
_entry.id   AF-A0A415LYN8-F1
#
_cell.length_a   1.000
_cell.length_b   1.000
_cell.length_c   1.000
_cell.angle_alpha   90.00
_cell.angle_beta   90.00
_cell.angle_gamma   90.00
#
_symmetry.space_group_name_H-M   'P 1'
#
loop_
_entity.id
_entity.type
_entity.pdbx_description
1 polymer ?
#
loop_
_entity_poly.entity_id
_entity_poly.type
_entity_poly.pdbx_seq_one_letter_code
_entity_poly.pdbx_strand_id
1 'polypeptide(L)'
;MSEVELKKLFQIEDILSLPNAIFKIIFDNDERLHHIYRELLQLNTHDLSRDWFQDIYEGELAQRNQNKQDFTPNVVGILLSRLTGVSKGVIYEPTAGNGSLIISNWWHRVKTLGTDFKPSEHPVECWELSDRSIPLLLLNLSIRGINATVYHGDVLVKSIKSEYRLLNVKDIPFDFSIIEKISYD
;
A
#
# COMPACT_ATOMS: atom_id res chain seq x y z
N MET A 1 8.40 -12.78 6.46
CA MET A 1 8.98 -11.72 7.31
C MET A 1 8.37 -11.77 8.71
N SER A 2 9.21 -11.62 9.73
CA SER A 2 8.87 -11.50 11.16
C SER A 2 8.96 -10.05 11.64
N GLU A 3 8.36 -9.75 12.79
CA GLU A 3 8.46 -8.43 13.43
C GLU A 3 9.92 -8.04 13.72
N VAL A 4 10.76 -8.98 14.15
CA VAL A 4 12.19 -8.74 14.46
C VAL A 4 12.96 -8.32 13.21
N GLU A 5 12.74 -8.99 12.08
CA GLU A 5 13.36 -8.62 10.80
C GLU A 5 12.93 -7.22 10.35
N LEU A 6 11.64 -6.91 10.51
CA LEU A 6 11.08 -5.62 10.14
C LEU A 6 11.62 -4.48 11.02
N LYS A 7 11.69 -4.69 12.34
CA LYS A 7 12.31 -3.77 13.30
C LYS A 7 13.76 -3.48 12.95
N LYS A 8 14.53 -4.52 12.61
CA LYS A 8 15.93 -4.39 12.19
C LYS A 8 16.07 -3.62 10.88
N LEU A 9 15.24 -3.91 9.87
CA LEU A 9 15.29 -3.25 8.57
C LEU A 9 15.01 -1.74 8.66
N PHE A 10 14.01 -1.37 9.44
CA PHE A 10 13.63 0.04 9.64
C PHE A 10 14.39 0.74 10.78
N GLN A 11 15.26 0.01 11.49
CA GLN A 11 16.04 0.51 12.63
C GLN A 11 15.14 1.12 13.73
N ILE A 12 14.10 0.37 14.11
CA ILE A 12 13.14 0.75 15.14
C ILE A 12 13.09 -0.29 16.27
N GLU A 13 12.82 0.16 17.49
CA GLU A 13 12.68 -0.71 18.67
C GLU A 13 11.23 -1.16 18.88
N ASP A 14 10.29 -0.24 18.69
CA ASP A 14 8.85 -0.46 18.79
C ASP A 14 8.23 -0.51 17.38
N ILE A 15 7.47 -1.58 17.10
CA ILE A 15 6.77 -1.77 15.84
C ILE A 15 5.76 -0.65 15.56
N LEU A 16 5.20 -0.03 16.60
CA LEU A 16 4.31 1.13 16.44
C LEU A 16 5.01 2.37 15.86
N SER A 17 6.34 2.40 15.87
CA SER A 17 7.11 3.47 15.24
C SER A 17 7.29 3.27 13.72
N LEU A 18 6.93 2.10 13.20
CA LEU A 18 7.11 1.76 11.79
C LEU A 18 6.43 2.74 10.82
N PRO A 19 5.19 3.22 11.03
CA PRO A 19 4.58 4.14 10.07
C PRO A 19 5.38 5.43 9.95
N ASN A 20 5.87 5.96 11.07
CA ASN A 20 6.73 7.15 11.09
C ASN A 20 8.09 6.88 10.42
N ALA A 21 8.68 5.71 10.63
CA ALA A 21 9.94 5.33 9.98
C ALA A 21 9.77 5.24 8.45
N ILE A 22 8.71 4.56 7.99
CA ILE A 22 8.35 4.47 6.57
C ILE A 22 8.15 5.87 5.98
N PHE A 23 7.35 6.70 6.65
CA PHE A 23 7.02 8.03 6.14
C PHE A 23 8.27 8.90 5.97
N LYS A 24 9.22 8.84 6.92
CA LYS A 24 10.51 9.54 6.79
C LYS A 24 11.28 9.06 5.56
N ILE A 25 11.39 7.75 5.37
CA ILE A 25 12.17 7.18 4.26
C ILE A 25 11.57 7.54 2.91
N ILE A 26 10.23 7.52 2.77
CA ILE A 26 9.53 7.83 1.51
C ILE A 26 9.94 9.19 0.95
N PHE A 27 10.16 10.20 1.80
CA PHE A 27 10.43 11.58 1.37
C PHE A 27 11.87 12.05 1.64
N ASP A 28 12.76 11.17 2.09
CA ASP A 28 14.15 11.50 2.42
C ASP A 28 15.12 11.09 1.32
N ASN A 29 15.06 9.82 0.88
CA ASN A 29 16.07 9.26 -0.01
C ASN A 29 15.54 8.08 -0.84
N ASP A 30 15.41 8.29 -2.15
CA ASP A 30 14.91 7.29 -3.11
C ASP A 30 15.79 6.03 -3.17
N GLU A 31 17.12 6.16 -3.07
CA GLU A 31 18.02 5.00 -3.07
C GLU A 31 17.79 4.12 -1.84
N ARG A 32 17.64 4.75 -0.67
CA ARG A 32 17.32 4.05 0.58
C ARG A 32 15.94 3.40 0.53
N LEU A 33 14.94 4.09 -0.04
CA LEU A 33 13.60 3.55 -0.23
C LEU A 33 13.63 2.31 -1.14
N HIS A 34 14.31 2.39 -2.28
CA HIS A 34 14.47 1.26 -3.20
C HIS A 34 15.29 0.12 -2.60
N HIS A 35 16.29 0.40 -1.75
CA HIS A 35 16.99 -0.64 -1.01
C HIS A 35 16.02 -1.37 -0.07
N ILE A 36 15.21 -0.64 0.70
CA ILE A 36 14.20 -1.22 1.59
C ILE A 36 13.18 -2.05 0.80
N TYR A 37 12.74 -1.60 -0.38
CA TYR A 37 11.86 -2.40 -1.24
C TYR A 37 12.48 -3.73 -1.63
N ARG A 38 13.76 -3.74 -2.02
CA ARG A 38 14.47 -4.98 -2.36
C ARG A 38 14.59 -5.92 -1.16
N GLU A 39 14.93 -5.40 0.01
CA GLU A 39 15.00 -6.20 1.24
C GLU A 39 13.63 -6.79 1.62
N LEU A 40 12.56 -5.98 1.55
CA LEU A 40 11.20 -6.44 1.82
C LEU A 40 10.75 -7.52 0.83
N LEU A 41 11.08 -7.38 -0.46
CA LEU A 41 10.83 -8.40 -1.48
C LEU A 41 11.52 -9.72 -1.12
N GLN A 42 12.79 -9.68 -0.73
CA GLN A 42 13.55 -10.88 -0.31
C GLN A 42 12.93 -11.54 0.93
N LEU A 43 12.65 -10.76 1.97
CA LEU A 43 12.05 -11.24 3.24
C LEU A 43 10.65 -11.84 3.08
N ASN A 44 9.98 -11.56 1.97
CA ASN A 44 8.64 -12.05 1.65
C ASN A 44 8.60 -12.95 0.42
N THR A 45 9.74 -13.53 0.01
CA THR A 45 9.83 -14.46 -1.12
C THR A 45 9.24 -13.90 -2.42
N HIS A 46 9.28 -12.57 -2.58
CA HIS A 46 8.70 -11.82 -3.70
C HIS A 46 7.18 -12.01 -3.87
N ASP A 47 6.47 -12.43 -2.82
CA ASP A 47 5.01 -12.58 -2.83
C ASP A 47 4.32 -11.22 -2.73
N LEU A 48 3.99 -10.60 -3.86
CA LEU A 48 3.29 -9.32 -3.91
C LEU A 48 1.77 -9.42 -3.72
N SER A 49 1.22 -10.63 -3.50
CA SER A 49 -0.23 -10.90 -3.56
C SER A 49 -1.04 -10.49 -2.32
N ARG A 50 -0.38 -10.07 -1.24
CA ARG A 50 -0.98 -9.75 0.05
C ARG A 50 -0.27 -8.61 0.76
N ASP A 51 -0.94 -7.99 1.73
CA ASP A 51 -0.30 -7.05 2.66
C ASP A 51 0.59 -7.81 3.65
N TRP A 52 1.88 -7.51 3.69
CA TRP A 52 2.84 -8.17 4.59
C TRP A 52 2.77 -7.67 6.03
N PHE A 53 2.19 -6.49 6.25
CA PHE A 53 2.13 -5.85 7.56
C PHE A 53 0.88 -6.24 8.35
N GLN A 54 -0.14 -6.75 7.67
CA GLN A 54 -1.45 -7.07 8.26
C GLN A 54 -1.32 -8.00 9.48
N ASP A 55 -0.67 -9.16 9.33
CA ASP A 55 -0.53 -10.14 10.42
C ASP A 55 0.18 -9.56 11.66
N ILE A 56 1.20 -8.71 11.43
CA ILE A 56 1.99 -8.08 12.51
C ILE A 56 1.14 -7.04 13.25
N TYR A 57 0.38 -6.22 12.53
CA TYR A 57 -0.44 -5.17 13.13
C TYR A 57 -1.73 -5.69 13.78
N GLU A 58 -2.36 -6.71 13.21
CA GLU A 58 -3.51 -7.38 13.83
C GLU A 58 -3.14 -7.95 15.20
N GLY A 59 -1.99 -8.61 15.30
CA GLY A 59 -1.48 -9.15 16.56
C GLY A 59 -1.24 -8.08 17.63
N GLU A 60 -0.69 -6.92 17.25
CA GLU A 60 -0.43 -5.81 18.16
C GLU A 60 -1.71 -5.04 18.56
N LEU A 61 -2.63 -4.80 17.61
CA LEU A 61 -3.88 -4.08 17.86
C LEU A 61 -4.85 -4.90 18.71
N ALA A 62 -4.89 -6.23 18.52
CA ALA A 62 -5.67 -7.15 19.35
C ALA A 62 -5.25 -7.09 20.83
N GLN A 63 -3.98 -6.80 21.12
CA GLN A 63 -3.49 -6.68 22.51
C GLN A 63 -3.86 -5.35 23.18
N ARG A 64 -4.18 -4.29 22.41
CA ARG A 64 -4.25 -2.91 22.94
C ARG A 64 -5.65 -2.29 23.01
N ASN A 65 -6.73 -2.99 22.66
CA ASN A 65 -8.12 -2.50 22.74
C ASN A 65 -8.35 -1.10 22.10
N GLN A 66 -7.55 -0.73 21.09
CA GLN A 66 -7.75 0.53 20.35
C GLN A 66 -8.76 0.31 19.22
N ASN A 67 -9.49 1.37 18.85
CA ASN A 67 -10.55 1.43 17.83
C ASN A 67 -10.59 0.19 16.92
N LYS A 68 -11.62 -0.63 17.10
CA LYS A 68 -11.82 -1.94 16.45
C LYS A 68 -12.01 -1.77 14.94
N GLN A 69 -10.96 -1.39 14.23
CA GLN A 69 -10.91 -1.51 12.78
C GLN A 69 -10.81 -3.01 12.49
N ASP A 70 -11.89 -3.57 11.95
CA ASP A 70 -11.89 -4.94 11.46
C ASP A 70 -11.05 -4.97 10.18
N PHE A 71 -9.90 -5.63 10.23
CA PHE A 71 -9.11 -5.86 9.03
C PHE A 71 -9.88 -6.78 8.09
N THR A 72 -9.78 -6.52 6.78
CA THR A 72 -10.36 -7.40 5.78
C THR A 72 -9.44 -8.60 5.57
N PRO A 73 -9.89 -9.84 5.84
CA PRO A 73 -9.09 -11.03 5.56
C PRO A 73 -8.78 -11.13 4.07
N ASN A 74 -7.55 -11.50 3.70
CA ASN A 74 -7.11 -11.56 2.30
C ASN A 74 -8.05 -12.39 1.40
N VAL A 75 -8.65 -13.47 1.93
CA VAL A 75 -9.61 -14.30 1.18
C VAL A 75 -10.83 -13.52 0.68
N VAL A 76 -11.29 -12.52 1.43
CA VAL A 76 -12.40 -11.64 1.03
C VAL A 76 -11.96 -10.74 -0.12
N GLY A 77 -10.75 -10.18 -0.05
CA GLY A 77 -10.17 -9.38 -1.15
C GLY A 77 -10.01 -10.19 -2.44
N ILE A 78 -9.54 -11.44 -2.34
CA ILE A 78 -9.43 -12.35 -3.48
C ILE A 78 -10.81 -12.65 -4.09
N LEU A 79 -11.81 -12.93 -3.25
CA LEU A 79 -13.17 -13.21 -3.71
C LEU A 79 -13.76 -11.99 -4.44
N LEU A 80 -13.69 -10.81 -3.84
CA LEU A 80 -14.18 -9.56 -4.43
C LEU A 80 -13.51 -9.26 -5.76
N SER A 81 -12.20 -9.49 -5.86
CA SER A 81 -11.45 -9.28 -7.09
C SER A 81 -11.91 -10.18 -8.22
N ARG A 82 -12.24 -11.44 -7.92
CA ARG A 82 -12.79 -12.37 -8.91
C ARG A 82 -14.21 -12.01 -9.33
N LEU A 83 -15.04 -11.52 -8.40
CA LEU A 83 -16.42 -11.12 -8.68
C LEU A 83 -16.49 -9.85 -9.55
N THR A 84 -15.60 -8.89 -9.29
CA THR A 84 -15.52 -7.63 -10.05
C THR A 84 -14.81 -7.80 -11.40
N GLY A 85 -13.97 -8.83 -11.53
CA GLY A 85 -13.26 -9.16 -12.76
C GLY A 85 -12.19 -8.12 -13.10
N VAL A 86 -11.88 -8.02 -14.40
CA VAL A 86 -10.83 -7.13 -14.91
C VAL A 86 -11.39 -6.21 -15.97
N SER A 87 -11.33 -4.91 -15.71
CA SER A 87 -11.68 -3.82 -16.64
C SER A 87 -10.65 -2.70 -16.57
N LYS A 88 -10.45 -1.97 -17.67
CA LYS A 88 -9.63 -0.75 -17.66
C LYS A 88 -10.38 0.37 -16.93
N GLY A 89 -9.66 1.33 -16.38
CA GLY A 89 -10.21 2.50 -15.70
C GLY A 89 -9.87 2.55 -14.21
N VAL A 90 -10.44 3.56 -13.55
CA VAL A 90 -10.13 3.89 -12.15
C VAL A 90 -10.71 2.85 -11.20
N ILE A 91 -9.87 2.36 -10.29
CA ILE A 91 -10.27 1.56 -9.13
C ILE A 91 -10.40 2.52 -7.96
N TYR A 92 -11.61 2.65 -7.40
CA TYR A 92 -11.88 3.57 -6.30
C TYR A 92 -12.02 2.82 -4.97
N GLU A 93 -11.26 3.23 -3.96
CA GLU A 93 -11.30 2.68 -2.60
C GLU A 93 -11.41 3.84 -1.57
N PRO A 94 -12.61 4.12 -1.04
CA PRO A 94 -12.85 5.25 -0.15
C PRO A 94 -12.32 5.06 1.29
N THR A 95 -11.88 3.86 1.64
CA THR A 95 -11.43 3.49 3.00
C THR A 95 -10.27 2.50 2.92
N ALA A 96 -9.16 2.94 2.34
CA ALA A 96 -8.11 2.04 1.87
C ALA A 96 -7.38 1.27 2.97
N GLY A 97 -7.34 1.77 4.20
CA GLY A 97 -6.50 1.23 5.26
C GLY A 97 -5.06 1.14 4.80
N ASN A 98 -4.46 -0.05 4.89
CA ASN A 98 -3.12 -0.34 4.36
C ASN A 98 -3.12 -0.78 2.89
N GLY A 99 -4.29 -0.86 2.25
CA GLY A 99 -4.47 -1.18 0.83
C GLY A 99 -4.74 -2.65 0.52
N SER A 100 -5.13 -3.49 1.48
CA SER A 100 -5.25 -4.95 1.28
C SER A 100 -6.20 -5.33 0.14
N LEU A 101 -7.37 -4.69 0.03
CA LEU A 101 -8.32 -4.92 -1.09
C LEU A 101 -7.72 -4.55 -2.45
N ILE A 102 -7.00 -3.43 -2.50
CA ILE A 102 -6.31 -2.97 -3.71
C ILE A 102 -5.22 -3.97 -4.10
N ILE A 103 -4.44 -4.47 -3.14
CA ILE A 103 -3.39 -5.46 -3.38
C ILE A 103 -3.98 -6.74 -3.97
N SER A 104 -5.05 -7.28 -3.39
CA SER A 104 -5.71 -8.48 -3.91
C SER A 104 -6.23 -8.25 -5.35
N ASN A 105 -6.83 -7.09 -5.62
CA ASN A 105 -7.36 -6.74 -6.93
C ASN A 105 -6.25 -6.54 -7.97
N TRP A 106 -5.19 -5.83 -7.60
CA TRP A 106 -4.00 -5.62 -8.43
C TRP A 106 -3.36 -6.94 -8.81
N TRP A 107 -3.14 -7.82 -7.84
CA TRP A 107 -2.57 -9.13 -8.09
C TRP A 107 -3.46 -9.99 -8.98
N HIS A 108 -4.77 -9.94 -8.80
CA HIS A 108 -5.71 -10.63 -9.69
C HIS A 108 -5.57 -10.14 -11.14
N ARG A 109 -5.45 -8.83 -11.36
CA ARG A 109 -5.27 -8.24 -12.71
C ARG A 109 -3.95 -8.64 -13.34
N VAL A 110 -2.85 -8.53 -12.59
CA VAL A 110 -1.52 -8.97 -13.03
C VAL A 110 -1.55 -10.44 -13.47
N LYS A 111 -2.20 -11.30 -12.70
CA LYS A 111 -2.32 -12.73 -13.03
C LYS A 111 -3.22 -13.01 -14.23
N THR A 112 -4.30 -12.26 -14.40
CA THR A 112 -5.27 -12.44 -15.49
C THR A 112 -4.76 -11.87 -16.82
N LEU A 113 -4.14 -10.70 -16.80
CA LEU A 113 -3.67 -9.99 -18.01
C LEU A 113 -2.24 -10.36 -18.41
N GLY A 114 -1.42 -10.82 -17.47
CA GLY A 114 -0.05 -11.27 -17.76
C GLY A 114 0.77 -10.17 -18.43
N THR A 115 1.31 -10.47 -19.62
CA THR A 115 2.14 -9.53 -20.40
C THR A 115 1.40 -8.31 -20.90
N ASP A 116 0.08 -8.35 -20.97
CA ASP A 116 -0.74 -7.22 -21.43
C ASP A 116 -1.05 -6.23 -20.30
N PHE A 117 -0.65 -6.53 -19.07
CA PHE A 117 -0.90 -5.67 -17.92
C PHE A 117 -0.07 -4.37 -18.03
N LYS A 118 -0.75 -3.23 -17.95
CA LYS A 118 -0.15 -1.89 -17.89
C LYS A 118 -0.69 -1.12 -16.69
N PRO A 119 0.16 -0.73 -15.72
CA PRO A 119 -0.27 0.07 -14.57
C PRO A 119 -1.08 1.32 -14.93
N SER A 120 -0.75 1.98 -16.04
CA SER A 120 -1.42 3.19 -16.54
C SER A 120 -2.89 2.97 -16.94
N GLU A 121 -3.29 1.75 -17.28
CA GLU A 121 -4.66 1.41 -17.67
C GLU A 121 -5.56 1.09 -16.46
N HIS A 122 -4.98 1.00 -15.26
CA HIS A 122 -5.66 0.61 -14.03
C HIS A 122 -5.32 1.54 -12.86
N PRO A 123 -5.43 2.87 -13.00
CA PRO A 123 -5.11 3.80 -11.92
C PRO A 123 -6.01 3.57 -10.70
N VAL A 124 -5.47 3.78 -9.51
CA VAL A 124 -6.19 3.64 -8.24
C VAL A 124 -6.44 5.01 -7.63
N GLU A 125 -7.63 5.23 -7.10
CA GLU A 125 -7.96 6.38 -6.26
C GLU A 125 -8.30 5.89 -4.86
N CYS A 126 -7.54 6.34 -3.86
CA CYS A 126 -7.68 5.93 -2.47
C CYS A 126 -8.03 7.11 -1.58
N TRP A 127 -8.90 6.88 -0.61
CA TRP A 127 -9.04 7.74 0.56
C TRP A 127 -8.67 6.97 1.82
N GLU A 128 -7.99 7.63 2.75
CA GLU A 128 -7.70 7.08 4.07
C GLU A 128 -7.64 8.18 5.13
N LEU A 129 -8.27 7.93 6.28
CA LEU A 129 -8.41 8.88 7.38
C LEU A 129 -7.26 8.78 8.39
N SER A 130 -6.70 7.59 8.58
CA SER A 130 -5.73 7.26 9.61
C SER A 130 -4.32 7.73 9.26
N ASP A 131 -3.78 8.62 10.10
CA ASP A 131 -2.37 9.02 10.08
C ASP A 131 -1.40 7.82 10.11
N ARG A 132 -1.78 6.73 10.78
CA ARG A 132 -0.95 5.52 10.90
C ARG A 132 -0.97 4.65 9.65
N SER A 133 -2.07 4.67 8.90
CA SER A 133 -2.26 3.81 7.72
C SER A 133 -1.66 4.42 6.47
N ILE A 134 -1.66 5.75 6.34
CA ILE A 134 -1.10 6.44 5.16
C ILE A 134 0.33 6.00 4.81
N PRO A 135 1.32 5.95 5.72
CA PRO A 135 2.66 5.52 5.35
C PRO A 135 2.72 4.08 4.83
N LEU A 136 1.95 3.18 5.46
CA LEU A 136 1.85 1.77 5.07
C LEU A 136 1.18 1.62 3.70
N LEU A 137 0.09 2.36 3.47
CA LEU A 137 -0.62 2.41 2.20
C LEU A 137 0.31 2.89 1.08
N LEU A 138 1.00 4.03 1.26
CA LEU A 138 1.93 4.57 0.26
C LEU A 138 3.01 3.54 -0.09
N LEU A 139 3.65 2.93 0.92
CA LEU A 139 4.67 1.92 0.70
C LEU A 139 4.12 0.66 0.02
N ASN A 140 2.92 0.22 0.40
CA ASN A 140 2.29 -0.96 -0.20
C ASN A 140 1.94 -0.74 -1.67
N LEU A 141 1.45 0.44 -2.03
CA LEU A 141 1.11 0.75 -3.41
C LEU A 141 2.36 0.92 -4.28
N SER A 142 3.36 1.66 -3.78
CA SER A 142 4.55 1.99 -4.56
C SER A 142 5.45 0.78 -4.82
N ILE A 143 5.66 -0.09 -3.84
CA ILE A 143 6.48 -1.31 -4.02
C ILE A 143 5.87 -2.28 -5.04
N ARG A 144 4.55 -2.18 -5.27
CA ARG A 144 3.79 -3.00 -6.25
C ARG A 144 3.67 -2.33 -7.62
N GLY A 145 4.25 -1.14 -7.79
CA GLY A 145 4.20 -0.41 -9.05
C GLY A 145 2.82 0.13 -9.39
N ILE A 146 1.99 0.43 -8.39
CA ILE A 146 0.63 0.89 -8.58
C ILE A 146 0.60 2.39 -8.87
N ASN A 147 -0.01 2.77 -9.98
CA ASN A 147 -0.38 4.17 -10.24
C ASN A 147 -1.56 4.54 -9.35
N ALA A 148 -1.40 5.56 -8.51
CA ALA A 148 -2.46 5.95 -7.59
C ALA A 148 -2.52 7.44 -7.28
N THR A 149 -3.71 7.91 -6.92
CA THR A 149 -3.91 9.16 -6.17
C THR A 149 -4.44 8.79 -4.79
N VAL A 150 -3.74 9.21 -3.75
CA VAL A 150 -4.08 8.89 -2.35
C VAL A 150 -4.41 10.18 -1.62
N TYR A 151 -5.66 10.29 -1.17
CA TYR A 151 -6.14 11.37 -0.33
C TYR A 151 -6.09 10.95 1.13
N HIS A 152 -5.26 11.65 1.90
CA HIS A 152 -5.31 11.58 3.35
C HIS A 152 -6.36 12.57 3.83
N GLY A 153 -7.48 12.07 4.34
CA GLY A 153 -8.60 12.94 4.68
C GLY A 153 -9.91 12.21 4.96
N ASP A 154 -10.96 13.00 5.18
CA ASP A 154 -12.31 12.50 5.38
C ASP A 154 -13.06 12.50 4.04
N VAL A 155 -13.34 11.30 3.53
CA VAL A 155 -14.03 11.06 2.26
C VAL A 155 -15.49 11.51 2.28
N LEU A 156 -16.16 11.48 3.45
CA LEU A 156 -17.58 11.81 3.55
C LEU A 156 -17.82 13.31 3.36
N VAL A 157 -16.94 14.13 3.92
CA VAL A 157 -16.99 15.60 3.78
C VAL A 157 -16.02 16.14 2.73
N LYS A 158 -15.26 15.25 2.07
CA LYS A 158 -14.21 15.56 1.08
C LYS A 158 -13.17 16.56 1.61
N SER A 159 -12.79 16.40 2.88
CA SER A 159 -11.75 17.23 3.51
C SER A 159 -10.38 16.57 3.33
N ILE A 160 -9.48 17.23 2.61
CA ILE A 160 -8.14 16.71 2.30
C ILE A 160 -7.11 17.35 3.23
N LYS A 161 -6.42 16.52 4.02
CA LYS A 161 -5.24 16.91 4.81
C LYS A 161 -3.96 16.88 3.98
N SER A 162 -3.84 15.91 3.07
CA SER A 162 -2.72 15.81 2.11
C SER A 162 -3.13 14.95 0.91
N GLU A 163 -2.60 15.24 -0.27
CA GLU A 163 -2.71 14.39 -1.47
C GLU A 163 -1.33 13.84 -1.83
N TYR A 164 -1.28 12.57 -2.24
CA TYR A 164 -0.07 11.93 -2.76
C TYR A 164 -0.36 11.31 -4.13
N ARG A 165 0.59 11.40 -5.05
CA ARG A 165 0.54 10.73 -6.35
C ARG A 165 1.62 9.67 -6.45
N LEU A 166 1.23 8.52 -6.98
CA LEU A 166 2.12 7.40 -7.23
C LEU A 166 2.14 7.14 -8.73
N LEU A 167 3.36 7.03 -9.29
CA LEU A 167 3.55 6.83 -10.72
C LEU A 167 4.60 5.77 -11.00
N ASN A 168 4.18 4.69 -11.65
CA ASN A 168 5.06 3.75 -12.33
C ASN A 168 5.49 4.38 -13.67
N VAL A 169 6.63 5.06 -13.65
CA VAL A 169 7.13 5.85 -14.79
C VAL A 169 7.37 5.01 -16.03
N LYS A 170 7.76 3.74 -15.86
CA LYS A 170 8.05 2.85 -16.98
C LYS A 170 6.80 2.17 -17.55
N ASP A 171 5.68 2.24 -16.84
CA ASP A 171 4.45 1.50 -17.14
C ASP A 171 4.71 -0.01 -17.26
N ILE A 172 5.65 -0.52 -16.46
CA ILE A 172 6.07 -1.92 -16.44
C ILE A 172 5.54 -2.57 -15.16
N PRO A 173 4.82 -3.71 -15.26
CA PRO A 173 4.45 -4.49 -14.09
C PRO A 173 5.69 -4.80 -13.22
N PHE A 174 5.57 -4.66 -11.90
CA PHE A 174 6.63 -4.95 -10.92
C PHE A 174 7.80 -3.95 -10.84
N ASP A 175 7.84 -2.90 -11.65
CA ASP A 175 8.71 -1.75 -11.35
C ASP A 175 8.09 -0.92 -10.21
N PHE A 176 8.92 -0.21 -9.44
CA PHE A 176 8.42 0.60 -8.33
C PHE A 176 7.77 1.89 -8.83
N SER A 177 6.74 2.35 -8.13
CA SER A 177 6.19 3.69 -8.36
C SER A 177 6.95 4.72 -7.54
N ILE A 178 7.22 5.88 -8.15
CA ILE A 178 7.66 7.07 -7.41
C ILE A 178 6.48 7.61 -6.60
N ILE A 179 6.77 8.31 -5.50
CA ILE A 179 5.75 8.92 -4.63
C ILE A 179 6.00 10.43 -4.59
N GLU A 180 5.00 11.22 -4.92
CA GLU A 180 5.04 12.67 -4.87
C GLU A 180 3.96 13.19 -3.92
N LYS A 181 4.34 14.06 -2.97
CA LYS A 181 3.36 14.79 -2.15
C LYS A 181 2.91 16.03 -2.90
N ILE A 182 1.61 16.18 -3.10
CA ILE A 182 1.05 17.34 -3.79
C ILE A 182 0.93 18.49 -2.79
N SER A 183 1.46 19.64 -3.19
CA SER A 183 1.30 20.90 -2.50
C SER A 183 0.34 21.76 -3.31
N TYR A 184 -0.62 22.39 -2.63
CA TYR A 184 -1.47 23.41 -3.24
C TYR A 184 -0.96 24.76 -2.76
N ASP A 185 -0.75 25.68 -3.70
CA ASP A 185 -0.40 27.08 -3.42
C ASP A 185 -1.58 27.85 -2.78
#